data_AF-A0AAW5HAL0-F1
#
_entry.id   AF-A0AAW5HAL0-F1
#
_cell.length_a   1.000
_cell.length_b   1.000
_cell.length_c   1.000
_cell.angle_alpha   90.00
_cell.angle_beta   90.00
_cell.angle_gamma   90.00
#
_symmetry.space_group_name_H-M   'P 1'
#
loop_
_entity.id
_entity.type
_entity.pdbx_description
1 polymer ?
#
loop_
_entity_poly.entity_id
_entity_poly.type
_entity_poly.pdbx_seq_one_letter_code
_entity_poly.pdbx_strand_id
1 'polypeptide(L)'
;RYHGKLRPYLLEGGVHGSHSLYLHAKAHERLHSPIELWAARSIFGNRINDGESHADINLDFDKKLPAFTSLQTEIKAWHNEHYGPKLLSAEQALSLGITKADTRWHQNNHWSPPNWTAITHNEVATPQPTVEFTVLLPAFRLGVSEWSGSLSSVRDNHGIDVFPISPTGHLVDAGLVLHFENTLANQNHVSLHLTYNANQGLDEDNETLSIFRLER
;
A
#
# COMPACT_ATOMS: atom_id res chain seq x y z
N ARG A 1 -11.32 10.87 8.93
CA ARG A 1 -11.50 10.54 7.50
C ARG A 1 -10.94 11.71 6.69
N TYR A 2 -9.84 11.51 5.98
CA TYR A 2 -9.26 12.53 5.10
C TYR A 2 -9.75 12.29 3.68
N HIS A 3 -10.23 13.34 3.01
CA HIS A 3 -10.63 13.33 1.60
C HIS A 3 -9.76 14.37 0.88
N GLY A 4 -8.76 13.92 0.13
CA GLY A 4 -7.82 14.81 -0.56
C GLY A 4 -8.24 15.08 -2.00
N LYS A 5 -8.76 16.27 -2.32
CA LYS A 5 -8.82 16.80 -3.69
C LYS A 5 -7.68 17.80 -3.90
N LEU A 6 -6.61 17.39 -4.58
CA LEU A 6 -5.50 18.29 -4.96
C LEU A 6 -5.89 19.11 -6.20
N ARG A 7 -5.67 20.42 -6.16
CA ARG A 7 -5.92 21.35 -7.28
C ARG A 7 -4.75 21.36 -8.28
N PRO A 8 -4.99 21.57 -9.58
CA PRO A 8 -4.01 21.27 -10.62
C PRO A 8 -3.07 22.45 -10.90
N TYR A 9 -1.80 22.13 -11.16
CA TYR A 9 -0.98 22.86 -12.13
C TYR A 9 -0.58 21.87 -13.22
N LEU A 10 -0.88 22.27 -14.45
CA LEU A 10 -0.88 21.50 -15.69
C LEU A 10 0.52 21.47 -16.32
N LEU A 11 1.04 20.29 -16.67
CA LEU A 11 1.97 20.12 -17.79
C LEU A 11 1.73 18.77 -18.47
N GLU A 12 1.49 18.84 -19.78
CA GLU A 12 1.28 17.72 -20.70
C GLU A 12 2.59 16.97 -21.02
N GLY A 13 2.48 15.68 -21.31
CA GLY A 13 3.54 14.90 -21.94
C GLY A 13 3.39 13.40 -21.64
N GLY A 14 2.85 12.63 -22.59
CA GLY A 14 2.61 11.19 -22.42
C GLY A 14 3.87 10.33 -22.52
N VAL A 15 3.71 9.03 -22.26
CA VAL A 15 4.19 7.89 -23.07
C VAL A 15 3.81 6.55 -22.39
N HIS A 16 3.38 5.59 -23.21
CA HIS A 16 3.21 4.17 -22.91
C HIS A 16 4.50 3.56 -22.32
N GLY A 17 4.47 3.05 -21.08
CA GLY A 17 5.64 2.32 -20.54
C GLY A 17 5.52 1.68 -19.15
N SER A 18 4.42 1.86 -18.43
CA SER A 18 4.33 1.49 -17.00
C SER A 18 4.16 -0.01 -16.70
N HIS A 19 3.99 -0.87 -17.71
CA HIS A 19 3.79 -2.31 -17.49
C HIS A 19 5.09 -3.07 -17.15
N SER A 20 6.27 -2.55 -17.57
CA SER A 20 7.52 -3.30 -17.50
C SER A 20 8.27 -3.16 -16.16
N LEU A 21 8.16 -2.04 -15.46
CA LEU A 21 8.83 -1.85 -14.16
C LEU A 21 8.10 -2.56 -13.02
N TYR A 22 6.77 -2.68 -13.10
CA TYR A 22 5.98 -3.31 -12.05
C TYR A 22 6.24 -4.82 -11.93
N LEU A 23 6.51 -5.50 -13.04
CA LEU A 23 6.83 -6.93 -13.07
C LEU A 23 8.21 -7.24 -12.48
N HIS A 24 9.16 -6.29 -12.53
CA HIS A 24 10.55 -6.56 -12.21
C HIS A 24 10.85 -6.70 -10.71
N ALA A 25 10.03 -6.12 -9.84
CA ALA A 25 10.26 -6.12 -8.40
C ALA A 25 9.68 -7.34 -7.67
N LYS A 26 8.85 -8.16 -8.33
CA LYS A 26 8.23 -9.37 -7.75
C LYS A 26 8.78 -10.69 -8.30
N ALA A 27 9.57 -10.65 -9.38
CA ALA A 27 10.16 -11.85 -10.00
C ALA A 27 11.29 -12.53 -9.16
N HIS A 28 11.76 -11.90 -8.08
CA HIS A 28 12.89 -12.43 -7.30
C HIS A 28 12.48 -13.51 -6.28
N GLU A 29 11.22 -13.53 -5.88
CA GLU A 29 10.69 -14.55 -4.98
C GLU A 29 9.96 -15.56 -5.86
N ARG A 30 10.27 -16.85 -5.75
CA ARG A 30 9.62 -17.94 -6.50
C ARG A 30 8.16 -18.18 -6.06
N LEU A 31 7.46 -17.11 -5.76
CA LEU A 31 6.07 -17.00 -5.32
C LEU A 31 5.33 -16.31 -6.44
N HIS A 32 4.26 -16.92 -6.97
CA HIS A 32 3.51 -16.27 -8.03
C HIS A 32 2.80 -15.05 -7.46
N SER A 33 2.99 -13.92 -8.10
CA SER A 33 2.21 -12.72 -7.84
C SER A 33 0.72 -12.99 -8.17
N PRO A 34 -0.22 -12.31 -7.51
CA PRO A 34 -1.64 -12.51 -7.78
C PRO A 34 -2.04 -12.32 -9.26
N ILE A 35 -1.35 -11.45 -10.00
CA ILE A 35 -1.58 -11.26 -11.44
C ILE A 35 -1.10 -12.47 -12.26
N GLU A 36 -0.05 -13.18 -11.83
CA GLU A 36 0.40 -14.43 -12.46
C GLU A 36 -0.57 -15.57 -12.15
N LEU A 37 -1.14 -15.63 -10.94
CA LEU A 37 -2.21 -16.57 -10.59
C LEU A 37 -3.48 -16.28 -11.40
N TRP A 38 -3.82 -15.01 -11.61
CA TRP A 38 -4.89 -14.61 -12.53
C TRP A 38 -4.60 -15.08 -13.96
N ALA A 39 -3.39 -14.83 -14.47
CA ALA A 39 -3.00 -15.26 -15.82
C ALA A 39 -3.03 -16.79 -15.97
N ALA A 40 -2.63 -17.54 -14.95
CA ALA A 40 -2.71 -19.00 -14.94
C ALA A 40 -4.16 -19.53 -15.02
N ARG A 41 -5.12 -18.82 -14.42
CA ARG A 41 -6.56 -19.15 -14.48
C ARG A 41 -7.18 -18.74 -15.82
N SER A 42 -6.86 -17.55 -16.29
CA SER A 42 -7.54 -16.89 -17.40
C SER A 42 -6.87 -17.11 -18.75
N ILE A 43 -5.61 -16.68 -18.88
CA ILE A 43 -4.90 -16.67 -20.17
C ILE A 43 -4.42 -18.07 -20.54
N PHE A 44 -3.77 -18.75 -19.60
CA PHE A 44 -3.22 -20.09 -19.84
C PHE A 44 -4.24 -21.20 -19.59
N GLY A 45 -5.25 -20.96 -18.75
CA GLY A 45 -6.28 -21.94 -18.38
C GLY A 45 -5.74 -23.18 -17.66
N ASN A 46 -4.45 -23.21 -17.30
CA ASN A 46 -3.81 -24.36 -16.68
C ASN A 46 -4.17 -24.50 -15.20
N ARG A 47 -4.58 -23.38 -14.56
CA ARG A 47 -4.97 -23.27 -13.15
C ARG A 47 -3.90 -23.82 -12.19
N ILE A 48 -2.64 -23.82 -12.61
CA ILE A 48 -1.53 -24.35 -11.83
C ILE A 48 -1.29 -23.42 -10.63
N ASN A 49 -1.32 -23.99 -9.43
CA ASN A 49 -0.91 -23.31 -8.23
C ASN A 49 0.63 -23.27 -8.15
N ASP A 50 1.17 -22.25 -7.49
CA ASP A 50 2.62 -22.09 -7.27
C ASP A 50 3.19 -23.01 -6.18
N GLY A 51 2.33 -23.79 -5.52
CA GLY A 51 2.70 -24.73 -4.47
C GLY A 51 2.47 -24.20 -3.07
N GLU A 52 2.09 -22.92 -2.92
CA GLU A 52 1.80 -22.29 -1.64
C GLU A 52 0.30 -22.29 -1.33
N SER A 53 -0.01 -22.29 -0.03
CA SER A 53 -1.39 -22.16 0.45
C SER A 53 -1.67 -20.69 0.75
N HIS A 54 -2.43 -20.04 -0.12
CA HIS A 54 -2.86 -18.65 0.07
C HIS A 54 -4.16 -18.64 0.91
N ALA A 55 -4.20 -17.87 2.00
CA ALA A 55 -5.35 -17.84 2.92
C ALA A 55 -6.68 -17.46 2.23
N ASP A 56 -6.60 -16.69 1.15
CA ASP A 56 -7.75 -16.19 0.39
C ASP A 56 -8.10 -17.06 -0.83
N ILE A 57 -7.39 -18.17 -1.06
CA ILE A 57 -7.59 -19.06 -2.22
C ILE A 57 -7.76 -20.50 -1.76
N ASN A 58 -9.01 -20.97 -1.78
CA ASN A 58 -9.29 -22.39 -1.60
C ASN A 58 -9.03 -23.14 -2.92
N LEU A 59 -7.99 -23.98 -2.91
CA LEU A 59 -7.68 -24.87 -4.03
C LEU A 59 -8.76 -25.95 -4.19
N ASP A 60 -8.92 -26.45 -5.42
CA ASP A 60 -9.80 -27.59 -5.67
C ASP A 60 -9.18 -28.92 -5.17
N PHE A 61 -9.93 -30.02 -5.33
CA PHE A 61 -9.50 -31.35 -4.88
C PHE A 61 -8.18 -31.81 -5.53
N ASP A 62 -7.85 -31.28 -6.71
CA ASP A 62 -6.62 -31.55 -7.46
C ASP A 62 -5.50 -30.55 -7.14
N LYS A 63 -5.66 -29.72 -6.10
CA LYS A 63 -4.74 -28.64 -5.69
C LYS A 63 -4.53 -27.56 -6.78
N LYS A 64 -5.50 -27.40 -7.68
CA LYS A 64 -5.48 -26.34 -8.68
C LYS A 64 -6.21 -25.10 -8.19
N LEU A 65 -5.86 -23.97 -8.78
CA LEU A 65 -6.55 -22.72 -8.56
C LEU A 65 -8.03 -22.86 -8.97
N PRO A 66 -9.00 -22.35 -8.19
CA PRO A 66 -10.40 -22.40 -8.58
C PRO A 66 -10.65 -21.58 -9.85
N ALA A 67 -11.60 -22.03 -10.67
CA ALA A 67 -12.07 -21.26 -11.82
C ALA A 67 -12.92 -20.07 -11.34
N PHE A 68 -12.92 -18.98 -12.12
CA PHE A 68 -13.84 -17.88 -11.90
C PHE A 68 -15.28 -18.33 -12.18
N THR A 69 -16.22 -17.89 -11.34
CA THR A 69 -17.64 -18.27 -11.45
C THR A 69 -18.37 -17.49 -12.54
N SER A 70 -17.84 -16.32 -12.93
CA SER A 70 -18.35 -15.50 -14.04
C SER A 70 -17.26 -14.58 -14.61
N LEU A 71 -17.47 -14.10 -15.85
CA LEU A 71 -16.61 -13.09 -16.47
C LEU A 71 -16.48 -11.83 -15.59
N GLN A 72 -17.55 -11.43 -14.90
CA GLN A 72 -17.52 -10.26 -14.02
C GLN A 72 -16.58 -10.47 -12.82
N THR A 73 -16.54 -11.69 -12.25
CA THR A 73 -15.59 -11.99 -11.17
C THR A 73 -14.14 -12.01 -11.64
N GLU A 74 -13.89 -12.44 -12.87
CA GLU A 74 -12.58 -12.40 -13.50
C GLU A 74 -12.12 -10.96 -13.77
N ILE A 75 -12.99 -10.12 -14.32
CA ILE A 75 -12.72 -8.69 -14.58
C ILE A 75 -12.42 -7.97 -13.27
N LYS A 76 -13.24 -8.19 -12.24
CA LYS A 76 -13.04 -7.60 -10.92
C LYS A 76 -11.72 -8.05 -10.27
N ALA A 77 -11.38 -9.33 -10.39
CA ALA A 77 -10.10 -9.85 -9.89
C ALA A 77 -8.91 -9.20 -10.61
N TRP A 78 -8.97 -9.12 -11.95
CA TRP A 78 -7.96 -8.41 -12.73
C TRP A 78 -7.85 -6.94 -12.33
N HIS A 79 -8.98 -6.25 -12.19
CA HIS A 79 -9.04 -4.83 -11.84
C HIS A 79 -8.43 -4.56 -10.46
N ASN A 80 -8.77 -5.37 -9.45
CA ASN A 80 -8.18 -5.28 -8.12
C ASN A 80 -6.67 -5.49 -8.12
N GLU A 81 -6.14 -6.43 -8.90
CA GLU A 81 -4.69 -6.65 -8.97
C GLU A 81 -3.96 -5.56 -9.76
N HIS A 82 -4.61 -5.04 -10.80
CA HIS A 82 -4.04 -4.02 -11.66
C HIS A 82 -3.99 -2.65 -10.96
N TYR A 83 -5.12 -2.22 -10.39
CA TYR A 83 -5.29 -0.91 -9.79
C TYR A 83 -5.20 -0.90 -8.27
N GLY A 84 -5.17 -2.06 -7.60
CA GLY A 84 -5.12 -2.11 -6.14
C GLY A 84 -3.91 -1.38 -5.54
N PRO A 85 -4.06 -0.74 -4.37
CA PRO A 85 -2.95 -0.12 -3.66
C PRO A 85 -1.79 -1.07 -3.37
N LYS A 86 -0.55 -0.58 -3.46
CA LYS A 86 0.66 -1.40 -3.31
C LYS A 86 1.65 -0.75 -2.37
N LEU A 87 2.11 -1.49 -1.36
CA LEU A 87 3.21 -1.02 -0.51
C LEU A 87 4.51 -0.99 -1.31
N LEU A 88 5.26 0.09 -1.12
CA LEU A 88 6.58 0.26 -1.69
C LEU A 88 7.66 0.08 -0.62
N SER A 89 8.70 -0.66 -0.96
CA SER A 89 9.96 -0.63 -0.22
C SER A 89 10.76 0.63 -0.55
N ALA A 90 11.75 0.98 0.28
CA ALA A 90 12.67 2.09 -0.01
C ALA A 90 13.32 2.01 -1.41
N GLU A 91 13.70 0.81 -1.86
CA GLU A 91 14.30 0.61 -3.19
C GLU A 91 13.32 0.92 -4.33
N GLN A 92 12.05 0.54 -4.14
CA GLN A 92 10.99 0.81 -5.11
C GLN A 92 10.57 2.28 -5.10
N ALA A 93 10.50 2.91 -3.92
CA ALA A 93 10.27 4.34 -3.83
C ALA A 93 11.39 5.13 -4.53
N LEU A 94 12.65 4.71 -4.33
CA LEU A 94 13.81 5.31 -4.97
C LEU A 94 13.78 5.14 -6.50
N SER A 95 13.37 3.97 -7.00
CA SER A 95 13.26 3.73 -8.45
C SER A 95 12.17 4.59 -9.10
N LEU A 96 11.17 5.02 -8.32
CA LEU A 96 10.14 6.00 -8.72
C LEU A 96 10.58 7.46 -8.49
N GLY A 97 11.83 7.70 -8.10
CA GLY A 97 12.40 9.03 -7.88
C GLY A 97 12.06 9.65 -6.53
N ILE A 98 11.49 8.89 -5.59
CA ILE A 98 11.10 9.37 -4.27
C ILE A 98 12.21 9.04 -3.27
N THR A 99 12.89 10.08 -2.78
CA THR A 99 13.93 9.96 -1.77
C THR A 99 13.34 10.07 -0.37
N LYS A 100 13.86 9.28 0.59
CA LYS A 100 13.43 9.28 2.01
C LYS A 100 11.98 8.83 2.27
N ALA A 101 11.48 7.88 1.47
CA ALA A 101 10.21 7.22 1.73
C ALA A 101 10.49 5.72 1.89
N ASP A 102 10.07 5.15 3.03
CA ASP A 102 10.18 3.72 3.31
C ASP A 102 8.84 3.22 3.90
N THR A 103 8.73 1.92 4.12
CA THR A 103 7.63 1.31 4.86
C THR A 103 8.21 0.58 6.06
N ARG A 104 8.47 1.31 7.16
CA ARG A 104 9.14 0.77 8.35
C ARG A 104 8.73 1.47 9.63
N TRP A 105 8.98 0.76 10.73
CA TRP A 105 8.92 1.30 12.07
C TRP A 105 10.31 1.84 12.45
N HIS A 106 10.46 3.15 12.51
CA HIS A 106 11.69 3.79 12.97
C HIS A 106 11.68 3.91 14.49
N GLN A 107 12.62 3.22 15.14
CA GLN A 107 12.99 3.57 16.51
C GLN A 107 13.87 4.81 16.44
N ASN A 108 13.38 5.95 16.92
CA ASN A 108 14.16 7.18 16.99
C ASN A 108 15.25 7.08 18.06
N ASN A 109 16.23 6.18 17.90
CA ASN A 109 17.34 6.00 18.84
C ASN A 109 18.43 7.09 18.70
N HIS A 110 18.09 8.24 18.12
CA HIS A 110 19.00 9.38 18.07
C HIS A 110 19.19 9.93 19.48
N TRP A 111 20.36 9.65 20.05
CA TRP A 111 20.85 10.29 21.26
C TRP A 111 20.82 11.81 21.06
N SER A 112 19.82 12.47 21.65
CA SER A 112 19.80 13.93 21.68
C SER A 112 20.89 14.40 22.66
N PRO A 113 21.71 15.42 22.31
CA PRO A 113 22.64 16.00 23.25
C PRO A 113 21.89 16.39 24.55
N PRO A 114 22.44 16.09 25.73
CA PRO A 114 21.74 16.36 26.98
C PRO A 114 21.36 17.84 27.06
N ASN A 115 20.06 18.11 27.20
CA ASN A 115 19.57 19.45 27.43
C ASN A 115 19.78 19.80 28.91
N TRP A 116 20.91 20.45 29.20
CA TRP A 116 21.31 20.80 30.57
C TRP A 116 20.30 21.71 31.30
N THR A 117 19.39 22.38 30.59
CA THR A 117 18.33 23.20 31.22
C THR A 117 17.12 22.39 31.69
N ALA A 118 16.98 21.11 31.30
CA ALA A 118 15.90 20.21 31.73
C ALA A 118 16.23 19.41 33.01
N ILE A 119 17.49 19.46 33.47
CA ILE A 119 17.98 18.71 34.66
C ILE A 119 17.27 19.15 35.95
N THR A 120 16.70 20.36 36.01
CA THR A 120 15.91 20.81 37.15
C THR A 120 14.55 20.12 37.28
N HIS A 121 14.06 19.45 36.23
CA HIS A 121 12.74 18.82 36.19
C HIS A 121 12.76 17.30 35.94
N ASN A 122 13.93 16.67 35.83
CA ASN A 122 14.07 15.21 35.68
C ASN A 122 13.27 14.60 34.50
N GLU A 123 13.01 15.40 33.46
CA GLU A 123 12.29 14.96 32.26
C GLU A 123 13.30 14.62 31.15
N VAL A 124 13.57 13.32 31.01
CA VAL A 124 14.26 12.80 29.82
C VAL A 124 13.22 12.64 28.73
N ALA A 125 13.30 13.46 27.68
CA ALA A 125 12.46 13.30 26.49
C ALA A 125 12.70 11.92 25.88
N THR A 126 11.73 11.01 26.01
CA THR A 126 11.80 9.71 25.37
C THR A 126 11.54 9.88 23.88
N PRO A 127 12.45 9.44 23.00
CA PRO A 127 12.22 9.55 21.57
C PRO A 127 11.01 8.68 21.18
N GLN A 128 10.02 9.32 20.57
CA GLN A 128 8.80 8.64 20.12
C GLN A 128 9.10 7.91 18.81
N PRO A 129 8.69 6.64 18.64
CA PRO A 129 8.90 5.95 17.39
C PRO A 129 8.04 6.53 16.26
N THR A 130 8.57 6.51 15.05
CA THR A 130 7.90 6.99 13.83
C THR A 130 7.52 5.80 12.98
N VAL A 131 6.25 5.73 12.57
CA VAL A 131 5.76 4.71 11.63
C VAL A 131 5.62 5.35 10.26
N GLU A 132 6.26 4.74 9.27
CA GLU A 132 6.21 5.15 7.87
C GLU A 132 5.49 4.09 7.03
N PHE A 133 4.55 4.54 6.20
CA PHE A 133 3.97 3.73 5.12
C PHE A 133 4.14 4.46 3.80
N THR A 134 4.69 3.77 2.80
CA THR A 134 4.73 4.29 1.43
C THR A 134 3.87 3.42 0.54
N VAL A 135 2.79 4.00 0.00
CA VAL A 135 1.80 3.28 -0.81
C VAL A 135 1.70 3.90 -2.20
N LEU A 136 1.83 3.09 -3.25
CA LEU A 136 1.48 3.44 -4.61
C LEU A 136 0.00 3.17 -4.85
N LEU A 137 -0.69 4.16 -5.42
CA LEU A 137 -1.99 4.04 -6.06
C LEU A 137 -1.79 3.99 -7.57
N PRO A 138 -1.81 2.80 -8.20
CA PRO A 138 -1.53 2.64 -9.61
C PRO A 138 -2.52 3.41 -10.49
N ALA A 139 -1.99 4.00 -11.55
CA ALA A 139 -2.72 4.71 -12.59
C ALA A 139 -3.66 5.82 -12.06
N PHE A 140 -3.36 6.38 -10.88
CA PHE A 140 -4.11 7.48 -10.30
C PHE A 140 -4.17 8.67 -11.26
N ARG A 141 -5.38 9.17 -11.51
CA ARG A 141 -5.63 10.37 -12.32
C ARG A 141 -6.28 11.46 -11.50
N LEU A 142 -5.66 12.63 -11.49
CA LEU A 142 -6.19 13.81 -10.81
C LEU A 142 -7.59 14.16 -11.35
N GLY A 143 -8.55 14.34 -10.45
CA GLY A 143 -9.93 14.70 -10.77
C GLY A 143 -10.82 13.54 -11.22
N VAL A 144 -10.26 12.33 -11.38
CA VAL A 144 -11.01 11.12 -11.75
C VAL A 144 -10.95 10.11 -10.61
N SER A 145 -9.75 9.72 -10.21
CA SER A 145 -9.54 8.72 -9.18
C SER A 145 -9.77 9.30 -7.79
N GLU A 146 -10.30 8.49 -6.89
CA GLU A 146 -10.59 8.87 -5.51
C GLU A 146 -9.91 7.93 -4.53
N TRP A 147 -9.41 8.47 -3.42
CA TRP A 147 -8.89 7.66 -2.33
C TRP A 147 -9.27 8.25 -0.99
N SER A 148 -9.37 7.39 0.02
CA SER A 148 -9.50 7.78 1.41
C SER A 148 -8.70 6.85 2.29
N GLY A 149 -8.22 7.36 3.42
CA GLY A 149 -7.42 6.57 4.36
C GLY A 149 -7.72 6.86 5.81
N SER A 150 -7.36 5.90 6.65
CA SER A 150 -7.30 6.05 8.10
C SER A 150 -6.21 5.16 8.69
N LEU A 151 -5.49 5.69 9.67
CA LEU A 151 -4.53 4.92 10.46
C LEU A 151 -5.20 4.51 11.77
N SER A 152 -5.11 3.23 12.12
CA SER A 152 -5.69 2.71 13.35
C SER A 152 -4.71 1.81 14.11
N SER A 153 -4.91 1.68 15.42
CA SER A 153 -4.28 0.64 16.23
C SER A 153 -5.33 0.03 17.16
N VAL A 154 -5.14 -1.24 17.52
CA VAL A 154 -6.03 -1.97 18.42
C VAL A 154 -5.34 -2.03 19.77
N ARG A 155 -5.98 -1.46 20.79
CA ARG A 155 -5.53 -1.57 22.18
C ARG A 155 -5.80 -2.97 22.72
N ASP A 156 -5.04 -3.35 23.74
CA ASP A 156 -5.19 -4.63 24.45
C ASP A 156 -6.62 -4.89 24.97
N ASN A 157 -7.38 -3.82 25.29
CA ASN A 157 -8.77 -3.91 25.71
C ASN A 157 -9.77 -3.92 24.53
N HIS A 158 -9.35 -4.33 23.34
CA HIS A 158 -10.11 -4.35 22.07
C HIS A 158 -10.65 -2.99 21.59
N GLY A 159 -10.25 -1.87 22.21
CA GLY A 159 -10.60 -0.54 21.75
C GLY A 159 -9.75 -0.12 20.55
N ILE A 160 -10.34 0.53 19.56
CA ILE A 160 -9.63 1.03 18.37
C ILE A 160 -9.24 2.50 18.59
N ASP A 161 -7.95 2.80 18.49
CA ASP A 161 -7.44 4.17 18.39
C ASP A 161 -7.29 4.54 16.92
N VAL A 162 -7.85 5.68 16.52
CA VAL A 162 -7.76 6.20 15.15
C VAL A 162 -6.93 7.47 15.16
N PHE A 163 -5.91 7.51 14.32
CA PHE A 163 -4.97 8.62 14.24
C PHE A 163 -5.26 9.49 13.01
N PRO A 164 -5.10 10.83 13.13
CA PRO A 164 -5.15 11.70 11.96
C PRO A 164 -4.00 11.36 11.01
N ILE A 165 -4.26 11.44 9.70
CA ILE A 165 -3.24 11.23 8.68
C ILE A 165 -3.12 12.47 7.81
N SER A 166 -1.89 12.84 7.47
CA SER A 166 -1.59 13.89 6.51
C SER A 166 -0.49 13.38 5.58
N PRO A 167 -0.82 12.52 4.60
CA PRO A 167 0.19 11.97 3.71
C PRO A 167 0.79 13.05 2.81
N THR A 168 2.07 12.89 2.50
CA THR A 168 2.71 13.60 1.40
C THR A 168 2.45 12.82 0.11
N GLY A 169 1.81 13.47 -0.86
CA GLY A 169 1.50 12.87 -2.16
C GLY A 169 2.52 13.27 -3.23
N HIS A 170 3.02 12.29 -3.98
CA HIS A 170 3.92 12.48 -5.12
C HIS A 170 3.29 11.84 -6.36
N LEU A 171 2.99 12.66 -7.37
CA LEU A 171 2.52 12.16 -8.65
C LEU A 171 3.72 11.69 -9.48
N VAL A 172 3.64 10.45 -9.97
CA VAL A 172 4.65 9.80 -10.80
C VAL A 172 3.97 9.16 -12.01
N ASP A 173 4.74 8.76 -13.02
CA ASP A 173 4.18 8.14 -14.24
C ASP A 173 3.36 6.87 -13.96
N ALA A 174 3.70 6.15 -12.88
CA ALA A 174 2.99 4.96 -12.44
C ALA A 174 1.68 5.25 -11.69
N GLY A 175 1.42 6.48 -11.24
CA GLY A 175 0.26 6.87 -10.44
C GLY A 175 0.60 7.83 -9.30
N LEU A 176 -0.10 7.70 -8.17
CA LEU A 176 0.10 8.54 -6.99
C LEU A 176 0.79 7.74 -5.90
N VAL A 177 1.95 8.21 -5.44
CA VAL A 177 2.58 7.68 -4.24
C VAL A 177 2.17 8.51 -3.04
N LEU A 178 1.68 7.85 -2.00
CA LEU A 178 1.32 8.43 -0.72
C LEU A 178 2.33 7.98 0.33
N HIS A 179 3.03 8.95 0.93
CA HIS A 179 3.92 8.73 2.05
C HIS A 179 3.24 9.19 3.34
N PHE A 180 2.97 8.25 4.25
CA PHE A 180 2.37 8.50 5.55
C PHE A 180 3.46 8.40 6.61
N GLU A 181 3.68 9.48 7.35
CA GLU A 181 4.59 9.51 8.49
C GLU A 181 3.78 9.87 9.75
N ASN A 182 3.85 9.06 10.79
CA ASN A 182 3.19 9.33 12.07
C ASN A 182 4.06 8.92 13.26
N THR A 183 4.25 9.85 14.19
CA THR A 183 4.90 9.59 15.49
C THR A 183 3.88 9.05 16.48
N LEU A 184 4.01 7.78 16.87
CA LEU A 184 3.02 7.09 17.70
C LEU A 184 3.68 6.52 18.97
N ALA A 185 3.36 7.09 20.13
CA ALA A 185 3.83 6.57 21.41
C ALA A 185 3.03 5.33 21.84
N ASN A 186 3.72 4.32 22.38
CA ASN A 186 3.14 3.16 23.07
C ASN A 186 2.21 2.25 22.23
N GLN A 187 2.42 2.14 20.92
CA GLN A 187 1.70 1.19 20.06
C GLN A 187 2.61 0.02 19.67
N ASN A 188 2.07 -1.20 19.66
CA ASN A 188 2.78 -2.41 19.24
C ASN A 188 2.51 -2.78 17.79
N HIS A 189 1.39 -2.31 17.24
CA HIS A 189 1.05 -2.49 15.84
C HIS A 189 0.24 -1.30 15.34
N VAL A 190 0.26 -1.07 14.03
CA VAL A 190 -0.49 -0.01 13.36
C VAL A 190 -1.00 -0.53 12.04
N SER A 191 -2.26 -0.25 11.74
CA SER A 191 -2.95 -0.64 10.51
C SER A 191 -3.34 0.59 9.71
N LEU A 192 -2.82 0.71 8.50
CA LEU A 192 -3.27 1.68 7.50
C LEU A 192 -4.40 1.06 6.69
N HIS A 193 -5.60 1.63 6.81
CA HIS A 193 -6.72 1.32 5.96
C HIS A 193 -6.76 2.32 4.82
N LEU A 194 -6.74 1.82 3.59
CA LEU A 194 -6.79 2.63 2.39
C LEU A 194 -7.90 2.12 1.48
N THR A 195 -8.77 3.02 1.09
CA THR A 195 -9.81 2.78 0.12
C THR A 195 -9.45 3.54 -1.14
N TYR A 196 -9.41 2.86 -2.27
CA TYR A 196 -9.03 3.43 -3.55
C TYR A 196 -10.03 3.06 -4.63
N ASN A 197 -10.45 4.04 -5.40
CA ASN A 197 -11.21 3.86 -6.61
C ASN A 197 -10.47 4.55 -7.77
N ALA A 198 -10.07 3.76 -8.77
CA ALA A 198 -9.39 4.27 -9.95
C ALA A 198 -10.35 5.07 -10.86
N ASN A 199 -11.66 4.77 -10.83
CA ASN A 199 -12.70 5.33 -11.71
C ASN A 199 -12.34 5.24 -13.20
N GLN A 200 -11.74 4.12 -13.61
CA GLN A 200 -11.32 3.88 -14.99
C GLN A 200 -11.14 2.38 -15.27
N GLY A 201 -11.28 2.00 -16.54
CA GLY A 201 -11.02 0.64 -16.99
C GLY A 201 -12.30 -0.16 -17.19
N LEU A 202 -12.23 -1.47 -16.96
CA LEU A 202 -13.35 -2.39 -17.22
C LEU A 202 -14.37 -2.45 -16.08
N ASP A 203 -14.04 -1.92 -14.90
CA ASP A 203 -14.87 -1.94 -13.69
C ASP A 203 -14.73 -0.60 -12.95
N GLU A 204 -15.22 0.47 -13.57
CA GLU A 204 -14.97 1.85 -13.14
C GLU A 204 -15.51 2.16 -11.74
N ASP A 205 -16.59 1.50 -11.32
CA ASP A 205 -17.21 1.70 -10.00
C ASP A 205 -16.56 0.83 -8.90
N ASN A 206 -15.52 0.07 -9.22
CA ASN A 206 -14.93 -0.87 -8.27
C ASN A 206 -13.98 -0.18 -7.28
N GLU A 207 -14.46 -0.11 -6.05
CA GLU A 207 -13.69 0.32 -4.89
C GLU A 207 -12.86 -0.84 -4.31
N THR A 208 -11.56 -0.62 -4.15
CA THR A 208 -10.63 -1.56 -3.51
C THR A 208 -10.29 -1.07 -2.09
N LEU A 209 -10.50 -1.94 -1.10
CA LEU A 209 -10.07 -1.73 0.28
C LEU A 209 -8.79 -2.53 0.54
N SER A 210 -7.73 -1.85 0.95
CA SER A 210 -6.47 -2.46 1.37
C SER A 210 -6.18 -2.11 2.83
N ILE A 211 -5.72 -3.12 3.58
CA ILE A 211 -5.33 -2.96 4.98
C ILE A 211 -3.87 -3.39 5.09
N PHE A 212 -3.00 -2.45 5.44
CA PHE A 212 -1.58 -2.68 5.62
C PHE A 212 -1.25 -2.61 7.10
N ARG A 213 -0.73 -3.70 7.66
CA ARG A 213 -0.37 -3.79 9.07
C ARG A 213 1.14 -3.80 9.22
N LEU A 214 1.65 -2.92 10.07
CA LEU A 214 3.01 -2.96 10.57
C LEU A 214 3.00 -3.32 12.05
N GLU A 215 3.93 -4.20 12.42
CA GLU A 215 4.20 -4.58 13.80
C GLU A 215 5.58 -4.05 14.19
N ARG A 216 5.76 -3.77 15.48
CA ARG A 216 7.00 -3.26 16.05
C ARG A 216 8.06 -4.35 16.23
#